data_AF-A0A1R1SIA6-F1
#
_entry.id   AF-A0A1R1SIA6-F1
#
_cell.length_a   1.000
_cell.length_b   1.000
_cell.length_c   1.000
_cell.angle_alpha   90.00
_cell.angle_beta   90.00
_cell.angle_gamma   90.00
#
_symmetry.space_group_name_H-M   'P 1'
#
loop_
_entity.id
_entity.type
_entity.pdbx_description
1 polymer ?
#
loop_
_entity_poly.entity_id
_entity_poly.type
_entity_poly.pdbx_seq_one_letter_code
_entity_poly.pdbx_strand_id
1 'polypeptide(L)'
;MASHRRPKQPSRTRVTVFTATAAAAVALSSQAAQAAPKADKKDVKEQVDKLYEQAEQATEKYNGAKEKKEKLEKQVGELQDKVARGQEELNKLRNGLGSMATAQYRSGGIDPSVQLLLSSDPDSYLDKASTLNQLSSKQAESLRKIADKQRTLKQQREEAATKLQDLEDTRKALGQKKKEIQGKLSKAQQLLNTLSAQERARIAAKEKERANRSTERVDLGNEAPNSNFAAAALAAAKTKIGSPYVWGATGPSSFDCSGLTGWAYAQAGVSLPRISQDQANAGTRISRGELKPGDLVLFYGDLHHIGLYAGNGQVLHAPKPGANVRYESMDNMPFMFGVRV
;
A
#
# COMPACT_ATOMS: atom_id res chain seq x y z
N MET A 1 47.35 -30.47 -1.91
CA MET A 1 47.12 -31.81 -1.31
C MET A 1 45.70 -31.83 -0.75
N ALA A 2 44.79 -32.50 -1.45
CA ALA A 2 43.40 -32.65 -1.04
C ALA A 2 43.27 -33.89 -0.15
N SER A 3 42.52 -33.81 0.96
CA SER A 3 42.08 -35.00 1.69
C SER A 3 40.56 -34.98 1.85
N HIS A 4 39.90 -35.80 1.04
CA HIS A 4 38.52 -36.21 1.22
C HIS A 4 38.42 -37.19 2.40
N ARG A 5 37.41 -37.03 3.27
CA ARG A 5 36.88 -38.15 4.07
C ARG A 5 35.36 -38.28 3.85
N ARG A 6 34.99 -39.51 3.46
CA ARG A 6 33.65 -40.01 3.13
C ARG A 6 32.75 -40.18 4.37
N PRO A 7 31.41 -40.22 4.19
CA PRO A 7 30.43 -40.37 5.27
C PRO A 7 30.17 -41.83 5.68
N LYS A 8 29.75 -42.04 6.93
CA LYS A 8 29.34 -43.33 7.52
C LYS A 8 27.88 -43.69 7.20
N GLN A 9 27.62 -44.99 7.04
CA GLN A 9 26.34 -45.67 6.76
C GLN A 9 25.37 -45.68 7.97
N PRO A 10 24.04 -45.82 7.74
CA PRO A 10 23.03 -45.90 8.81
C PRO A 10 22.82 -47.35 9.29
N SER A 11 22.70 -47.54 10.61
CA SER A 11 22.28 -48.82 11.22
C SER A 11 20.77 -48.86 11.43
N ARG A 12 20.18 -50.02 11.10
CA ARG A 12 18.78 -50.39 11.36
C ARG A 12 18.65 -50.87 12.79
N THR A 13 17.73 -50.28 13.57
CA THR A 13 17.31 -50.85 14.86
C THR A 13 15.80 -50.87 14.99
N ARG A 14 15.28 -52.09 14.78
CA ARG A 14 14.13 -52.78 15.39
C ARG A 14 12.97 -51.94 15.96
N VAL A 15 11.82 -52.14 15.32
CA VAL A 15 10.47 -51.91 15.81
C VAL A 15 10.16 -52.90 16.93
N THR A 16 9.75 -52.40 18.10
CA THR A 16 9.12 -53.20 19.16
C THR A 16 7.69 -52.70 19.33
N VAL A 17 6.74 -53.60 19.05
CA VAL A 17 5.30 -53.43 19.25
C VAL A 17 5.01 -53.56 20.75
N PHE A 18 4.37 -52.55 21.34
CA PHE A 18 3.73 -52.68 22.66
C PHE A 18 2.22 -52.50 22.47
N THR A 19 1.52 -53.63 22.51
CA THR A 19 0.09 -53.73 22.74
C THR A 19 -0.18 -53.54 24.23
N ALA A 20 -0.88 -52.47 24.61
CA ALA A 20 -1.46 -52.29 25.93
C ALA A 20 -2.96 -52.03 25.78
N THR A 21 -3.74 -53.08 26.00
CA THR A 21 -5.19 -53.04 26.19
C THR A 21 -5.50 -52.40 27.54
N ALA A 22 -6.04 -51.19 27.53
CA ALA A 22 -6.67 -50.58 28.69
C ALA A 22 -8.18 -50.46 28.40
N ALA A 23 -8.96 -51.37 28.98
CA ALA A 23 -10.41 -51.28 29.03
C ALA A 23 -10.80 -50.20 30.05
N ALA A 24 -11.21 -49.03 29.56
CA ALA A 24 -11.84 -48.00 30.38
C ALA A 24 -13.36 -48.18 30.29
N ALA A 25 -13.98 -48.51 31.43
CA ALA A 25 -15.41 -48.65 31.59
C ALA A 25 -16.13 -47.32 31.29
N VAL A 26 -17.05 -47.35 30.34
CA VAL A 26 -17.96 -46.24 30.02
C VAL A 26 -19.10 -46.26 31.02
N ALA A 27 -19.02 -45.43 32.06
CA ALA A 27 -20.18 -45.08 32.87
C ALA A 27 -21.01 -44.03 32.10
N LEU A 28 -22.16 -44.45 31.58
CA LEU A 28 -23.18 -43.59 30.98
C LEU A 28 -23.86 -42.76 32.08
N SER A 29 -23.33 -41.58 32.37
CA SER A 29 -24.12 -40.52 33.00
C SER A 29 -24.73 -39.65 31.91
N SER A 30 -26.03 -39.84 31.66
CA SER A 30 -26.84 -38.98 30.81
C SER A 30 -27.09 -37.64 31.51
N GLN A 31 -26.07 -36.79 31.57
CA GLN A 31 -26.28 -35.36 31.76
C GLN A 31 -26.67 -34.78 30.41
N ALA A 32 -27.95 -34.42 30.30
CA ALA A 32 -28.46 -33.61 29.22
C ALA A 32 -27.66 -32.29 29.21
N ALA A 33 -26.58 -32.25 28.42
CA ALA A 33 -26.01 -30.99 27.99
C ALA A 33 -27.11 -30.31 27.17
N GLN A 34 -27.69 -29.23 27.70
CA GLN A 34 -28.50 -28.32 26.91
C GLN A 34 -27.64 -27.87 25.73
N ALA A 35 -27.87 -28.48 24.57
CA ALA A 35 -27.31 -28.04 23.32
C ALA A 35 -27.77 -26.61 23.11
N ALA A 36 -26.82 -25.67 23.08
CA ALA A 36 -27.06 -24.33 22.55
C ALA A 36 -27.80 -24.49 21.20
N PRO A 37 -28.83 -23.67 20.91
CA PRO A 37 -29.61 -23.81 19.70
C PRO A 37 -28.65 -23.86 18.51
N LYS A 38 -28.68 -24.96 17.75
CA LYS A 38 -27.94 -25.07 16.48
C LYS A 38 -28.36 -23.87 15.64
N ALA A 39 -27.45 -22.91 15.46
CA ALA A 39 -27.68 -21.78 14.57
C ALA A 39 -28.16 -22.33 13.22
N ASP A 40 -29.27 -21.77 12.71
CA ASP A 40 -29.83 -22.19 11.44
C ASP A 40 -28.77 -21.94 10.34
N LYS A 41 -28.70 -22.81 9.32
CA LYS A 41 -27.64 -22.80 8.31
C LYS A 41 -27.61 -21.48 7.52
N LYS A 42 -28.78 -20.85 7.37
CA LYS A 42 -28.92 -19.54 6.73
C LYS A 42 -28.27 -18.43 7.56
N ASP A 43 -28.43 -18.49 8.88
CA ASP A 43 -27.83 -17.53 9.83
C ASP A 43 -26.30 -17.60 9.80
N VAL A 44 -25.70 -18.80 9.75
CA VAL A 44 -24.24 -18.96 9.64
C VAL A 44 -23.69 -18.32 8.35
N LYS A 45 -24.37 -18.51 7.21
CA LYS A 45 -23.94 -17.91 5.94
C LYS A 45 -24.03 -16.39 5.98
N GLU A 46 -25.12 -15.83 6.50
CA GLU A 46 -25.31 -14.38 6.64
C GLU A 46 -24.26 -13.76 7.57
N GLN A 47 -23.93 -14.41 8.69
CA GLN A 47 -22.87 -13.96 9.59
C GLN A 47 -21.47 -13.99 8.94
N VAL A 48 -21.17 -15.04 8.18
CA VAL A 48 -19.91 -15.15 7.43
C VAL A 48 -19.81 -14.05 6.36
N ASP A 49 -20.90 -13.84 5.62
CA ASP A 49 -20.97 -12.80 4.58
C ASP A 49 -20.77 -11.40 5.18
N LYS A 50 -21.37 -11.12 6.34
CA LYS A 50 -21.16 -9.88 7.10
C LYS A 50 -19.71 -9.71 7.58
N LEU A 51 -19.07 -10.78 8.05
CA LEU A 51 -17.65 -10.74 8.45
C LEU A 51 -16.73 -10.47 7.26
N TYR A 52 -17.06 -11.00 6.09
CA TYR A 52 -16.33 -10.74 4.85
C TYR A 52 -16.50 -9.29 4.38
N GLU A 53 -17.70 -8.73 4.42
CA GLU A 53 -17.94 -7.31 4.13
C GLU A 53 -17.14 -6.40 5.09
N GLN A 54 -17.19 -6.69 6.40
CA GLN A 54 -16.39 -5.95 7.38
C GLN A 54 -14.87 -6.12 7.18
N ALA A 55 -14.43 -7.27 6.65
CA ALA A 55 -13.02 -7.50 6.33
C ALA A 55 -12.61 -6.68 5.10
N GLU A 56 -13.50 -6.53 4.12
CA GLU A 56 -13.30 -5.67 2.95
C GLU A 56 -13.25 -4.18 3.33
N GLN A 57 -14.13 -3.69 4.20
CA GLN A 57 -14.02 -2.31 4.72
C GLN A 57 -12.66 -2.05 5.41
N ALA A 58 -12.17 -3.03 6.17
CA ALA A 58 -10.85 -2.94 6.80
C ALA A 58 -9.71 -3.07 5.76
N THR A 59 -9.95 -3.79 4.66
CA THR A 59 -9.03 -3.95 3.53
C THR A 59 -8.73 -2.62 2.88
N GLU A 60 -9.76 -1.88 2.51
CA GLU A 60 -9.59 -0.57 1.84
C GLU A 60 -8.83 0.41 2.74
N LYS A 61 -9.14 0.42 4.05
CA LYS A 61 -8.39 1.22 5.04
C LYS A 61 -6.93 0.79 5.17
N TYR A 62 -6.65 -0.51 5.14
CA TYR A 62 -5.28 -1.02 5.17
C TYR A 62 -4.52 -0.64 3.89
N ASN A 63 -5.15 -0.80 2.73
CA ASN A 63 -4.56 -0.47 1.44
C ASN A 63 -4.21 1.02 1.35
N GLY A 64 -5.10 1.90 1.80
CA GLY A 64 -4.83 3.35 1.85
C GLY A 64 -3.70 3.71 2.80
N ALA A 65 -3.63 3.07 3.97
CA ALA A 65 -2.51 3.24 4.89
C ALA A 65 -1.19 2.71 4.29
N LYS A 66 -1.24 1.66 3.46
CA LYS A 66 -0.06 1.08 2.80
C LYS A 66 0.48 2.03 1.74
N GLU A 67 -0.39 2.61 0.92
CA GLU A 67 -0.01 3.64 -0.07
C GLU A 67 0.58 4.88 0.62
N LYS A 68 -0.06 5.36 1.71
CA LYS A 68 0.47 6.47 2.51
C LYS A 68 1.87 6.16 3.05
N LYS A 69 2.09 4.95 3.55
CA LYS A 69 3.39 4.50 4.06
C LYS A 69 4.45 4.53 2.95
N GLU A 70 4.15 4.00 1.77
CA GLU A 70 5.09 4.00 0.63
C GLU A 70 5.43 5.42 0.17
N LYS A 71 4.46 6.33 0.14
CA LYS A 71 4.69 7.75 -0.16
C LYS A 71 5.57 8.43 0.89
N LEU A 72 5.32 8.16 2.18
CA LEU A 72 6.14 8.69 3.27
C LEU A 72 7.56 8.15 3.23
N GLU A 73 7.75 6.85 2.94
CA GLU A 73 9.08 6.24 2.78
C GLU A 73 9.89 6.94 1.67
N LYS A 74 9.26 7.23 0.52
CA LYS A 74 9.89 7.99 -0.56
C LYS A 74 10.26 9.41 -0.14
N GLN A 75 9.32 10.14 0.49
CA GLN A 75 9.54 11.52 0.93
C GLN A 75 10.64 11.63 1.99
N VAL A 76 10.69 10.69 2.93
CA VAL A 76 11.74 10.61 3.96
C VAL A 76 13.10 10.38 3.29
N GLY A 77 13.19 9.45 2.34
CA GLY A 77 14.43 9.21 1.59
C GLY A 77 14.92 10.46 0.84
N GLU A 78 14.02 11.13 0.11
CA GLU A 78 14.34 12.37 -0.61
C GLU A 78 14.80 13.50 0.34
N LEU A 79 14.20 13.62 1.53
CA LEU A 79 14.62 14.60 2.52
C LEU A 79 15.95 14.27 3.18
N GLN A 80 16.20 13.00 3.50
CA GLN A 80 17.48 12.54 4.03
C GLN A 80 18.61 12.87 3.05
N ASP A 81 18.39 12.60 1.77
CA ASP A 81 19.31 12.94 0.69
C ASP A 81 19.57 14.45 0.58
N LYS A 82 18.51 15.28 0.67
CA LYS A 82 18.63 16.75 0.66
C LYS A 82 19.41 17.26 1.88
N VAL A 83 19.15 16.72 3.07
CA VAL A 83 19.87 17.08 4.29
C VAL A 83 21.34 16.69 4.20
N ALA A 84 21.66 15.51 3.67
CA ALA A 84 23.04 15.06 3.50
C ALA A 84 23.82 15.99 2.55
N ARG A 85 23.27 16.26 1.35
CA ARG A 85 23.88 17.17 0.38
C ARG A 85 24.02 18.60 0.94
N GLY A 86 22.98 19.12 1.58
CA GLY A 86 23.02 20.45 2.18
C GLY A 86 24.05 20.56 3.31
N GLN A 87 24.26 19.50 4.10
CA GLN A 87 25.28 19.46 5.13
C GLN A 87 26.69 19.44 4.53
N GLU A 88 26.90 18.71 3.44
CA GLU A 88 28.17 18.71 2.71
C GLU A 88 28.49 20.10 2.14
N GLU A 89 27.52 20.76 1.50
CA GLU A 89 27.65 22.13 1.01
C GLU A 89 27.99 23.12 2.14
N LEU A 90 27.30 23.01 3.28
CA LEU A 90 27.58 23.82 4.46
C LEU A 90 29.01 23.61 4.96
N ASN A 91 29.50 22.36 4.98
CA ASN A 91 30.87 22.05 5.38
C ASN A 91 31.89 22.64 4.38
N LYS A 92 31.64 22.56 3.07
CA LYS A 92 32.49 23.20 2.04
C LYS A 92 32.57 24.72 2.24
N LEU A 93 31.43 25.38 2.45
CA LEU A 93 31.38 26.82 2.71
C LEU A 93 32.15 27.21 3.98
N ARG A 94 31.98 26.45 5.07
CA ARG A 94 32.70 26.67 6.34
C ARG A 94 34.20 26.46 6.20
N ASN A 95 34.63 25.42 5.49
CA ASN A 95 36.04 25.15 5.24
C ASN A 95 36.68 26.26 4.39
N GLY A 96 35.98 26.71 3.35
CA GLY A 96 36.41 27.85 2.54
C GLY A 96 36.60 29.11 3.39
N LEU A 97 35.59 29.48 4.17
CA LEU A 97 35.68 30.64 5.06
C LEU A 97 36.78 30.49 6.13
N GLY A 98 36.93 29.30 6.72
CA GLY A 98 37.95 29.01 7.73
C GLY A 98 39.38 29.10 7.19
N SER A 99 39.60 28.66 5.95
CA SER A 99 40.90 28.80 5.28
C SER A 99 41.28 30.26 5.05
N MET A 100 40.31 31.10 4.65
CA MET A 100 40.50 32.54 4.48
C MET A 100 40.78 33.24 5.82
N ALA A 101 40.02 32.91 6.87
CA ALA A 101 40.21 33.48 8.20
C ALA A 101 41.59 33.12 8.78
N THR A 102 42.05 31.89 8.55
CA THR A 102 43.39 31.45 8.98
C THR A 102 44.50 32.21 8.25
N ALA A 103 44.36 32.43 6.93
CA ALA A 103 45.31 33.22 6.16
C ALA A 103 45.38 34.67 6.65
N GLN A 104 44.24 35.29 6.92
CA GLN A 104 44.16 36.65 7.47
C GLN A 104 44.81 36.74 8.86
N TYR A 105 44.54 35.78 9.76
CA TYR A 105 45.17 35.71 11.08
C TYR A 105 46.69 35.59 10.99
N ARG A 106 47.22 34.72 10.12
CA ARG A 106 48.66 34.53 9.91
C ARG A 106 49.36 35.77 9.34
N SER A 107 48.65 36.57 8.54
CA SER A 107 49.19 37.81 7.96
C SER A 107 49.34 38.96 8.97
N GLY A 108 48.95 38.76 10.24
CA GLY A 108 49.38 39.61 11.35
C GLY A 108 48.62 40.93 11.53
N GLY A 109 47.57 41.20 10.74
CA GLY A 109 46.58 42.25 11.03
C GLY A 109 47.17 43.61 11.41
N ILE A 110 48.07 44.17 10.59
CA ILE A 110 48.49 45.57 10.76
C ILE A 110 47.29 46.45 10.38
N ASP A 111 47.05 47.50 11.17
CA ASP A 111 45.97 48.44 10.91
C ASP A 111 46.10 49.02 9.48
N PRO A 112 45.03 49.05 8.67
CA PRO A 112 45.07 49.54 7.29
C PRO A 112 45.61 50.96 7.15
N SER A 113 45.38 51.83 8.16
CA SER A 113 45.90 53.20 8.18
C SER A 113 47.42 53.22 8.42
N VAL A 114 47.95 52.27 9.20
CA VAL A 114 49.39 52.10 9.42
C VAL A 114 50.06 51.51 8.18
N GLN A 115 49.41 50.57 7.48
CA GLN A 115 49.91 50.06 6.20
C GLN A 115 49.96 51.12 5.10
N LEU A 116 49.00 52.05 5.06
CA LEU A 116 49.02 53.17 4.11
C LEU A 116 50.17 54.12 4.42
N LEU A 117 50.36 54.47 5.70
CA LEU A 117 51.41 55.39 6.16
C LEU A 117 52.82 54.85 5.87
N LEU A 118 52.99 53.52 5.91
CA LEU A 118 54.26 52.84 5.66
C LEU A 118 54.44 52.43 4.18
N SER A 119 53.47 52.71 3.30
CA SER A 119 53.58 52.35 1.88
C SER A 119 54.50 53.32 1.14
N SER A 120 55.47 52.78 0.40
CA SER A 120 56.36 53.55 -0.48
C SER A 120 55.71 53.93 -1.82
N ASP A 121 54.57 53.31 -2.15
CA ASP A 121 53.79 53.52 -3.37
C ASP A 121 52.29 53.57 -3.01
N PRO A 122 51.66 54.75 -3.01
CA PRO A 122 50.24 54.91 -2.66
C PRO A 122 49.27 54.23 -3.64
N ASP A 123 49.60 54.16 -4.93
CA ASP A 123 48.71 53.56 -5.95
C ASP A 123 48.66 52.03 -5.77
N SER A 124 49.81 51.41 -5.49
CA SER A 124 49.88 49.99 -5.11
C SER A 124 49.05 49.65 -3.87
N TYR A 125 48.91 50.59 -2.93
CA TYR A 125 48.04 50.40 -1.77
C TYR A 125 46.57 50.44 -2.15
N LEU A 126 46.13 51.39 -2.99
CA LEU A 126 44.73 51.51 -3.39
C LEU A 126 44.25 50.29 -4.20
N ASP A 127 45.11 49.72 -5.05
CA ASP A 127 44.83 48.46 -5.75
C ASP A 127 44.64 47.28 -4.77
N LYS A 128 45.51 47.19 -3.76
CA LYS A 128 45.36 46.20 -2.66
C LYS A 128 44.10 46.45 -1.84
N ALA A 129 43.72 47.70 -1.59
CA ALA A 129 42.51 48.04 -0.85
C ALA A 129 41.23 47.64 -1.62
N SER A 130 41.18 47.89 -2.93
CA SER A 130 40.04 47.50 -3.78
C SER A 130 39.83 45.98 -3.81
N THR A 131 40.92 45.22 -3.95
CA THR A 131 40.89 43.74 -3.92
C THR A 131 40.50 43.19 -2.55
N LEU A 132 40.96 43.78 -1.45
CA LEU A 132 40.52 43.45 -0.10
C LEU A 132 39.02 43.72 0.09
N ASN A 133 38.51 44.82 -0.43
CA ASN A 133 37.09 45.17 -0.33
C ASN A 133 36.19 44.16 -1.10
N GLN A 134 36.66 43.72 -2.28
CA GLN A 134 36.01 42.65 -3.03
C GLN A 134 36.04 41.32 -2.27
N LEU A 135 37.15 41.02 -1.59
CA LEU A 135 37.30 39.83 -0.75
C LEU A 135 36.33 39.86 0.45
N SER A 136 36.25 40.98 1.17
CA SER A 136 35.32 41.18 2.28
C SER A 136 33.86 41.06 1.83
N SER A 137 33.53 41.59 0.65
CA SER A 137 32.19 41.41 0.05
C SER A 137 31.87 39.94 -0.21
N LYS A 138 32.82 39.16 -0.75
CA LYS A 138 32.66 37.70 -0.94
C LYS A 138 32.56 36.94 0.39
N GLN A 139 33.28 37.36 1.42
CA GLN A 139 33.16 36.77 2.77
C GLN A 139 31.78 37.02 3.37
N ALA A 140 31.27 38.25 3.27
CA ALA A 140 29.92 38.60 3.73
C ALA A 140 28.84 37.81 2.97
N GLU A 141 28.98 37.63 1.66
CA GLU A 141 28.09 36.78 0.87
C GLU A 141 28.17 35.30 1.31
N SER A 142 29.37 34.79 1.58
CA SER A 142 29.57 33.41 2.06
C SER A 142 28.93 33.18 3.43
N LEU A 143 29.05 34.14 4.35
CA LEU A 143 28.40 34.12 5.66
C LEU A 143 26.87 34.11 5.53
N ARG A 144 26.30 34.94 4.64
CA ARG A 144 24.86 34.92 4.35
C ARG A 144 24.42 33.56 3.81
N LYS A 145 25.14 33.00 2.83
CA LYS A 145 24.88 31.64 2.30
C LYS A 145 24.93 30.57 3.39
N ILE A 146 25.90 30.65 4.30
CA ILE A 146 26.01 29.74 5.45
C ILE A 146 24.76 29.86 6.35
N ALA A 147 24.38 31.08 6.74
CA ALA A 147 23.22 31.32 7.58
C ALA A 147 21.92 30.80 6.93
N ASP A 148 21.75 31.05 5.63
CA ASP A 148 20.60 30.57 4.85
C ASP A 148 20.59 29.04 4.78
N LYS A 149 21.73 28.39 4.48
CA LYS A 149 21.82 26.92 4.47
C LYS A 149 21.58 26.31 5.84
N GLN A 150 22.05 26.93 6.92
CA GLN A 150 21.73 26.48 8.28
C GLN A 150 20.23 26.53 8.56
N ARG A 151 19.55 27.61 8.14
CA ARG A 151 18.09 27.74 8.28
C ARG A 151 17.36 26.68 7.47
N THR A 152 17.73 26.49 6.20
CA THR A 152 17.13 25.46 5.33
C THR A 152 17.35 24.06 5.89
N LEU A 153 18.56 23.73 6.35
CA LEU A 153 18.86 22.42 6.95
C LEU A 153 18.07 22.18 8.23
N LYS A 154 17.88 23.20 9.07
CA LYS A 154 17.03 23.10 10.27
C LYS A 154 15.59 22.76 9.87
N GLN A 155 15.03 23.49 8.92
CA GLN A 155 13.68 23.25 8.42
C GLN A 155 13.53 21.84 7.81
N GLN A 156 14.47 21.41 6.98
CA GLN A 156 14.44 20.07 6.37
C GLN A 156 14.56 18.95 7.41
N ARG A 157 15.36 19.13 8.46
CA ARG A 157 15.48 18.17 9.56
C ARG A 157 14.18 18.09 10.38
N GLU A 158 13.55 19.22 10.64
CA GLU A 158 12.25 19.27 11.32
C GLU A 158 11.17 18.58 10.49
N GLU A 159 11.09 18.87 9.18
CA GLU A 159 10.16 18.21 8.27
C GLU A 159 10.42 16.70 8.19
N ALA A 160 11.69 16.28 8.12
CA ALA A 160 12.05 14.86 8.13
C ALA A 160 11.62 14.16 9.43
N ALA A 161 11.80 14.83 10.59
CA ALA A 161 11.35 14.29 11.88
C ALA A 161 9.83 14.12 11.92
N THR A 162 9.06 15.10 11.45
CA THR A 162 7.60 14.98 11.35
C THR A 162 7.17 13.83 10.44
N LYS A 163 7.77 13.70 9.25
CA LYS A 163 7.43 12.61 8.33
C LYS A 163 7.83 11.23 8.85
N LEU A 164 8.93 11.13 9.60
CA LEU A 164 9.32 9.89 10.28
C LEU A 164 8.30 9.49 11.34
N GLN A 165 7.77 10.46 12.11
CA GLN A 165 6.69 10.23 13.06
C GLN A 165 5.41 9.76 12.35
N ASP A 166 5.00 10.45 11.29
CA ASP A 166 3.85 10.05 10.46
C ASP A 166 4.00 8.63 9.90
N LEU A 167 5.23 8.26 9.49
CA LEU A 167 5.55 6.94 8.98
C LEU A 167 5.42 5.88 10.08
N GLU A 168 5.90 6.16 11.29
CA GLU A 168 5.77 5.27 12.44
C GLU A 168 4.30 5.04 12.80
N ASP A 169 3.50 6.11 12.88
CA ASP A 169 2.08 6.03 13.22
C ASP A 169 1.29 5.30 12.13
N THR A 170 1.64 5.53 10.86
CA THR A 170 1.07 4.78 9.73
C THR A 170 1.43 3.28 9.81
N ARG A 171 2.67 2.92 10.20
CA ARG A 171 3.07 1.53 10.40
C ARG A 171 2.31 0.87 11.56
N LYS A 172 2.07 1.58 12.66
CA LYS A 172 1.23 1.10 13.77
C LYS A 172 -0.21 0.85 13.31
N ALA A 173 -0.81 1.81 12.60
CA ALA A 173 -2.16 1.69 12.05
C ALA A 173 -2.27 0.48 11.10
N LEU A 174 -1.29 0.28 10.20
CA LEU A 174 -1.22 -0.90 9.32
C LEU A 174 -1.22 -2.22 10.11
N GLY A 175 -0.43 -2.30 11.18
CA GLY A 175 -0.38 -3.47 12.05
C GLY A 175 -1.73 -3.75 12.72
N GLN A 176 -2.41 -2.72 13.21
CA GLN A 176 -3.75 -2.84 13.81
C GLN A 176 -4.80 -3.29 12.78
N LYS A 177 -4.82 -2.68 11.59
CA LYS A 177 -5.77 -3.03 10.51
C LYS A 177 -5.55 -4.44 9.99
N LYS A 178 -4.29 -4.87 9.84
CA LYS A 178 -3.95 -6.26 9.50
C LYS A 178 -4.50 -7.25 10.53
N LYS A 179 -4.33 -6.96 11.83
CA LYS A 179 -4.89 -7.78 12.91
C LYS A 179 -6.43 -7.82 12.86
N GLU A 180 -7.07 -6.69 12.59
CA GLU A 180 -8.52 -6.58 12.46
C GLU A 180 -9.06 -7.49 11.34
N ILE A 181 -8.40 -7.46 10.17
CA ILE A 181 -8.75 -8.29 9.01
C ILE A 181 -8.56 -9.77 9.33
N GLN A 182 -7.37 -10.14 9.85
CA GLN A 182 -7.09 -11.52 10.24
C GLN A 182 -8.07 -12.04 11.30
N GLY A 183 -8.46 -11.19 12.26
CA GLY A 183 -9.45 -11.53 13.28
C GLY A 183 -10.82 -11.81 12.68
N LYS A 184 -11.30 -10.98 11.75
CA LYS A 184 -12.59 -11.19 11.06
C LYS A 184 -12.57 -12.45 10.18
N LEU A 185 -11.49 -12.66 9.42
CA LEU A 185 -11.33 -13.86 8.59
C LEU A 185 -11.25 -15.13 9.43
N SER A 186 -10.57 -15.09 10.58
CA SER A 186 -10.50 -16.21 11.52
C SER A 186 -11.87 -16.54 12.10
N LYS A 187 -12.64 -15.53 12.53
CA LYS A 187 -14.03 -15.71 13.00
C LYS A 187 -14.92 -16.30 11.90
N ALA A 188 -14.80 -15.82 10.67
CA ALA A 188 -15.55 -16.36 9.54
C ALA A 188 -15.19 -17.85 9.30
N GLN A 189 -13.90 -18.19 9.37
CA GLN A 189 -13.46 -19.57 9.27
C GLN A 189 -13.98 -20.45 10.41
N GLN A 190 -14.02 -19.94 11.65
CA GLN A 190 -14.59 -20.65 12.80
C GLN A 190 -16.08 -20.94 12.60
N LEU A 191 -16.84 -19.96 12.12
CA LEU A 191 -18.25 -20.14 11.77
C LEU A 191 -18.43 -21.17 10.65
N LEU A 192 -17.64 -21.10 9.58
CA LEU A 192 -17.65 -22.11 8.51
C LEU A 192 -17.27 -23.51 9.01
N ASN A 193 -16.42 -23.61 10.03
CA ASN A 193 -16.04 -24.88 10.64
C ASN A 193 -17.16 -25.52 11.46
N THR A 194 -18.20 -24.78 11.84
CA THR A 194 -19.42 -25.33 12.47
C THR A 194 -20.28 -26.13 11.47
N LEU A 195 -20.11 -25.86 10.17
CA LEU A 195 -20.75 -26.62 9.10
C LEU A 195 -20.00 -27.94 8.85
N SER A 196 -20.71 -28.98 8.39
CA SER A 196 -20.09 -30.24 7.98
C SER A 196 -19.17 -30.06 6.77
N ALA A 197 -18.22 -30.97 6.58
CA ALA A 197 -17.31 -30.95 5.43
C ALA A 197 -18.07 -31.00 4.08
N GLN A 198 -19.17 -31.76 4.02
CA GLN A 198 -20.02 -31.83 2.83
C GLN A 198 -20.73 -30.50 2.55
N GLU A 199 -21.17 -29.78 3.58
CA GLU A 199 -21.80 -28.46 3.44
C GLU A 199 -20.81 -27.41 2.96
N ARG A 200 -19.60 -27.38 3.53
CA ARG A 200 -18.52 -26.49 3.04
C ARG A 200 -18.20 -26.76 1.58
N ALA A 201 -18.09 -28.02 1.18
CA ALA A 201 -17.84 -28.42 -0.20
C ALA A 201 -18.97 -27.96 -1.14
N ARG A 202 -20.24 -28.07 -0.71
CA ARG A 202 -21.39 -27.56 -1.47
C ARG A 202 -21.36 -26.05 -1.64
N ILE A 203 -20.98 -25.30 -0.59
CA ILE A 203 -20.85 -23.83 -0.68
C ILE A 203 -19.75 -23.46 -1.66
N ALA A 204 -18.56 -24.05 -1.53
CA ALA A 204 -17.45 -23.79 -2.44
C ALA A 204 -17.79 -24.16 -3.89
N ALA A 205 -18.47 -25.28 -4.12
CA ALA A 205 -18.93 -25.68 -5.44
C ALA A 205 -19.93 -24.65 -6.02
N LYS A 206 -20.87 -24.15 -5.22
CA LYS A 206 -21.82 -23.11 -5.65
C LYS A 206 -21.11 -21.80 -6.00
N GLU A 207 -20.12 -21.37 -5.23
CA GLU A 207 -19.35 -20.15 -5.55
C GLU A 207 -18.55 -20.31 -6.85
N LYS A 208 -17.93 -21.48 -7.08
CA LYS A 208 -17.25 -21.80 -8.34
C LYS A 208 -18.21 -21.87 -9.52
N GLU A 209 -19.38 -22.47 -9.33
CA GLU A 209 -20.41 -22.56 -10.35
C GLU A 209 -20.96 -21.17 -10.72
N ARG A 210 -21.13 -20.27 -9.74
CA ARG A 210 -21.50 -18.86 -10.00
C ARG A 210 -20.48 -18.15 -10.88
N ALA A 211 -19.18 -18.39 -10.66
CA ALA A 211 -18.11 -17.82 -11.49
C ALA A 211 -18.05 -18.42 -12.91
N ASN A 212 -18.36 -19.71 -13.06
CA ASN A 212 -18.35 -20.37 -14.37
C ASN A 212 -19.62 -20.10 -15.19
N ARG A 213 -20.80 -20.05 -14.56
CA ARG A 213 -22.06 -19.72 -15.24
C ARG A 213 -22.07 -18.30 -15.79
N SER A 214 -21.25 -17.42 -15.21
CA SER A 214 -21.17 -16.02 -15.63
C SER A 214 -20.43 -15.84 -16.96
N THR A 215 -19.56 -16.75 -17.40
CA THR A 215 -18.85 -16.62 -18.69
C THR A 215 -19.67 -17.03 -19.92
N GLU A 216 -20.62 -17.96 -19.79
CA GLU A 216 -21.32 -18.57 -20.94
C GLU A 216 -22.75 -18.06 -21.17
N ARG A 217 -23.40 -17.43 -20.18
CA ARG A 217 -24.86 -17.14 -20.23
C ARG A 217 -25.29 -15.75 -19.77
N VAL A 218 -24.35 -14.84 -19.52
CA VAL A 218 -24.72 -13.49 -19.08
C VAL A 218 -25.01 -12.65 -20.31
N ASP A 219 -26.27 -12.27 -20.47
CA ASP A 219 -26.68 -11.26 -21.45
C ASP A 219 -26.24 -9.88 -20.96
N LEU A 220 -25.24 -9.32 -21.61
CA LEU A 220 -24.69 -8.00 -21.32
C LEU A 220 -25.36 -6.89 -22.15
N GLY A 221 -26.33 -7.24 -23.00
CA GLY A 221 -26.91 -6.33 -23.98
C GLY A 221 -25.90 -5.91 -25.08
N ASN A 222 -26.30 -4.92 -25.87
CA ASN A 222 -25.53 -4.38 -27.00
C ASN A 222 -25.03 -2.94 -26.76
N GLU A 223 -24.88 -2.53 -25.50
CA GLU A 223 -24.36 -1.20 -25.18
C GLU A 223 -22.87 -1.11 -25.54
N ALA A 224 -22.50 -0.07 -26.30
CA ALA A 224 -21.10 0.19 -26.60
C ALA A 224 -20.38 0.80 -25.39
N PRO A 225 -19.13 0.41 -25.11
CA PRO A 225 -18.29 1.09 -24.12
C PRO A 225 -18.18 2.60 -24.38
N ASN A 226 -17.97 3.38 -23.33
CA ASN A 226 -17.88 4.85 -23.45
C ASN A 226 -16.62 5.33 -24.19
N SER A 227 -15.57 4.51 -24.25
CA SER A 227 -14.24 4.85 -24.76
C SER A 227 -13.44 3.56 -25.04
N ASN A 228 -12.35 3.70 -25.81
CA ASN A 228 -11.41 2.60 -26.04
C ASN A 228 -10.73 2.14 -24.74
N PHE A 229 -10.49 3.04 -23.78
CA PHE A 229 -9.91 2.70 -22.49
C PHE A 229 -10.86 1.85 -21.65
N ALA A 230 -12.12 2.25 -21.56
CA ALA A 230 -13.16 1.49 -20.86
C ALA A 230 -13.38 0.10 -21.49
N ALA A 231 -13.39 0.03 -22.84
CA ALA A 231 -13.49 -1.23 -23.57
C ALA A 231 -12.30 -2.16 -23.26
N ALA A 232 -11.07 -1.66 -23.32
CA ALA A 232 -9.86 -2.42 -23.04
C ALA A 232 -9.79 -2.88 -21.58
N ALA A 233 -10.17 -2.02 -20.63
CA ALA A 233 -10.21 -2.36 -19.21
C ALA A 233 -11.21 -3.48 -18.93
N LEU A 234 -12.44 -3.38 -19.44
CA LEU A 234 -13.44 -4.43 -19.27
C LEU A 234 -13.01 -5.75 -19.94
N ALA A 235 -12.43 -5.68 -21.13
CA ALA A 235 -11.88 -6.86 -21.81
C ALA A 235 -10.75 -7.52 -20.99
N ALA A 236 -9.84 -6.72 -20.42
CA ALA A 236 -8.79 -7.23 -19.54
C ALA A 236 -9.38 -7.90 -18.30
N ALA A 237 -10.30 -7.24 -17.60
CA ALA A 237 -10.97 -7.81 -16.43
C ALA A 237 -11.69 -9.13 -16.76
N LYS A 238 -12.31 -9.25 -17.94
CA LYS A 238 -12.99 -10.48 -18.39
C LYS A 238 -12.03 -11.67 -18.45
N THR A 239 -10.76 -11.45 -18.81
CA THR A 239 -9.73 -12.53 -18.80
C THR A 239 -9.44 -13.08 -17.41
N LYS A 240 -9.90 -12.40 -16.36
CA LYS A 240 -9.65 -12.74 -14.96
C LYS A 240 -10.84 -13.38 -14.28
N ILE A 241 -11.96 -13.60 -14.98
CA ILE A 241 -13.07 -14.38 -14.45
C ILE A 241 -12.56 -15.76 -13.98
N GLY A 242 -12.96 -16.16 -12.77
CA GLY A 242 -12.46 -17.37 -12.12
C GLY A 242 -11.18 -17.16 -11.30
N SER A 243 -10.51 -16.00 -11.35
CA SER A 243 -9.39 -15.70 -10.45
C SER A 243 -9.89 -15.57 -9.01
N PRO A 244 -9.20 -16.14 -8.01
CA PRO A 244 -9.64 -16.07 -6.61
C PRO A 244 -9.55 -14.66 -6.04
N TYR A 245 -10.50 -14.32 -5.16
CA TYR A 245 -10.37 -13.16 -4.31
C TYR A 245 -9.26 -13.38 -3.28
N VAL A 246 -8.32 -12.43 -3.21
CA VAL A 246 -7.30 -12.39 -2.16
C VAL A 246 -7.18 -10.96 -1.67
N TRP A 247 -7.37 -10.78 -0.37
CA TRP A 247 -7.22 -9.50 0.29
C TRP A 247 -5.89 -8.81 -0.06
N GLY A 248 -5.96 -7.57 -0.55
CA GLY A 248 -4.78 -6.76 -0.88
C GLY A 248 -4.15 -7.08 -2.23
N ALA A 249 -4.64 -8.10 -2.96
CA ALA A 249 -4.06 -8.53 -4.22
C ALA A 249 -4.44 -7.60 -5.39
N THR A 250 -3.47 -7.35 -6.27
CA THR A 250 -3.60 -6.43 -7.42
C THR A 250 -3.32 -7.12 -8.76
N GLY A 251 -3.47 -8.46 -8.81
CA GLY A 251 -3.24 -9.26 -10.01
C GLY A 251 -1.81 -9.74 -10.23
N PRO A 252 -1.57 -10.48 -11.34
CA PRO A 252 -2.56 -10.84 -12.36
C PRO A 252 -3.33 -12.15 -12.06
N SER A 253 -3.01 -12.86 -10.96
CA SER A 253 -3.55 -14.20 -10.66
C SER A 253 -4.60 -14.22 -9.55
N SER A 254 -4.73 -13.14 -8.79
CA SER A 254 -5.72 -12.97 -7.72
C SER A 254 -5.94 -11.47 -7.46
N PHE A 255 -7.10 -11.12 -6.92
CA PHE A 255 -7.53 -9.72 -6.82
C PHE A 255 -8.34 -9.47 -5.54
N ASP A 256 -8.27 -8.26 -5.00
CA ASP A 256 -9.41 -7.66 -4.30
C ASP A 256 -10.21 -6.75 -5.26
N CYS A 257 -11.31 -6.16 -4.79
CA CYS A 257 -12.24 -5.42 -5.65
C CYS A 257 -11.56 -4.25 -6.38
N SER A 258 -10.88 -3.37 -5.63
CA SER A 258 -10.13 -2.21 -6.13
C SER A 258 -8.85 -2.61 -6.87
N GLY A 259 -8.25 -3.75 -6.53
CA GLY A 259 -7.12 -4.33 -7.22
C GLY A 259 -7.47 -4.85 -8.62
N LEU A 260 -8.67 -5.42 -8.81
CA LEU A 260 -9.16 -5.85 -10.13
C LEU A 260 -9.39 -4.66 -11.06
N THR A 261 -10.09 -3.63 -10.61
CA THR A 261 -10.38 -2.43 -11.40
C THR A 261 -9.10 -1.69 -11.75
N GLY A 262 -8.20 -1.50 -10.77
CA GLY A 262 -6.90 -0.88 -11.00
C GLY A 262 -6.04 -1.65 -11.99
N TRP A 263 -5.95 -2.98 -11.86
CA TRP A 263 -5.21 -3.81 -12.80
C TRP A 263 -5.80 -3.77 -14.21
N ALA A 264 -7.13 -3.82 -14.33
CA ALA A 264 -7.84 -3.78 -15.59
C ALA A 264 -7.59 -2.46 -16.35
N TYR A 265 -7.74 -1.31 -15.69
CA TYR A 265 -7.44 -0.01 -16.29
C TYR A 265 -5.95 0.17 -16.60
N ALA A 266 -5.05 -0.41 -15.79
CA ALA A 266 -3.61 -0.40 -16.11
C ALA A 266 -3.31 -1.15 -17.42
N GLN A 267 -4.05 -2.22 -17.75
CA GLN A 267 -3.93 -2.88 -19.07
C GLN A 267 -4.41 -1.98 -20.22
N ALA A 268 -5.32 -1.05 -19.94
CA ALA A 268 -5.76 -0.02 -20.88
C ALA A 268 -4.83 1.21 -20.90
N GLY A 269 -3.74 1.23 -20.13
CA GLY A 269 -2.81 2.36 -20.06
C GLY A 269 -3.25 3.50 -19.12
N VAL A 270 -4.25 3.27 -18.27
CA VAL A 270 -4.74 4.25 -17.30
C VAL A 270 -4.40 3.80 -15.87
N SER A 271 -3.72 4.67 -15.13
CA SER A 271 -3.39 4.39 -13.72
C SER A 271 -4.53 4.84 -12.82
N LEU A 272 -5.07 3.91 -12.04
CA LEU A 272 -6.05 4.21 -10.99
C LEU A 272 -5.41 4.17 -9.59
N PRO A 273 -5.91 4.98 -8.63
CA PRO A 273 -5.52 4.87 -7.22
C PRO A 273 -5.76 3.46 -6.64
N ARG A 274 -5.05 3.11 -5.57
CA ARG A 274 -5.11 1.74 -5.03
C ARG A 274 -6.45 1.41 -4.38
N ILE A 275 -7.10 2.37 -3.73
CA ILE A 275 -8.32 2.15 -2.94
C ILE A 275 -9.58 2.56 -3.69
N SER A 276 -10.69 1.88 -3.41
CA SER A 276 -11.97 2.14 -4.05
C SER A 276 -12.48 3.57 -3.82
N GLN A 277 -12.24 4.14 -2.64
CA GLN A 277 -12.63 5.52 -2.31
C GLN A 277 -11.92 6.56 -3.19
N ASP A 278 -10.65 6.35 -3.50
CA ASP A 278 -9.88 7.26 -4.35
C ASP A 278 -10.20 7.02 -5.83
N GLN A 279 -10.46 5.77 -6.23
CA GLN A 279 -10.99 5.45 -7.56
C GLN A 279 -12.36 6.10 -7.82
N ALA A 280 -13.18 6.31 -6.77
CA ALA A 280 -14.44 7.04 -6.89
C ALA A 280 -14.25 8.51 -7.31
N ASN A 281 -13.04 9.06 -7.17
CA ASN A 281 -12.66 10.41 -7.57
C ASN A 281 -11.76 10.44 -8.83
N ALA A 282 -11.52 9.30 -9.48
CA ALA A 282 -10.62 9.20 -10.62
C ALA A 282 -11.22 9.71 -11.94
N GLY A 283 -12.53 10.01 -11.97
CA GLY A 283 -13.24 10.42 -13.17
C GLY A 283 -14.55 11.14 -12.88
N THR A 284 -15.42 11.20 -13.89
CA THR A 284 -16.72 11.89 -13.79
C THR A 284 -17.77 10.98 -13.15
N ARG A 285 -18.44 11.46 -12.11
CA ARG A 285 -19.56 10.75 -11.48
C ARG A 285 -20.77 10.70 -12.41
N ILE A 286 -21.37 9.53 -12.55
CA ILE A 286 -22.52 9.27 -13.42
C ILE A 286 -23.63 8.53 -12.66
N SER A 287 -24.87 8.75 -13.09
CA SER A 287 -26.04 8.06 -12.55
C SER A 287 -26.16 6.64 -13.12
N ARG A 288 -27.04 5.82 -12.52
CA ARG A 288 -27.28 4.44 -12.96
C ARG A 288 -27.73 4.35 -14.43
N GLY A 289 -28.58 5.28 -14.89
CA GLY A 289 -29.09 5.28 -16.27
C GLY A 289 -28.08 5.73 -17.31
N GLU A 290 -26.93 6.27 -16.88
CA GLU A 290 -25.85 6.73 -17.76
C GLU A 290 -24.70 5.73 -17.86
N LEU A 291 -24.75 4.63 -17.09
CA LEU A 291 -23.73 3.59 -17.08
C LEU A 291 -23.53 3.01 -18.48
N LYS A 292 -22.27 2.86 -18.86
CA LYS A 292 -21.80 2.23 -20.09
C LYS A 292 -20.70 1.23 -19.78
N PRO A 293 -20.59 0.12 -20.53
CA PRO A 293 -19.61 -0.91 -20.23
C PRO A 293 -18.19 -0.35 -20.05
N GLY A 294 -17.55 -0.78 -18.97
CA GLY A 294 -16.24 -0.32 -18.51
C GLY A 294 -16.27 0.80 -17.47
N ASP A 295 -17.38 1.52 -17.28
CA ASP A 295 -17.53 2.45 -16.15
C ASP A 295 -17.27 1.75 -14.82
N LEU A 296 -16.63 2.43 -13.87
CA LEU A 296 -16.51 1.93 -12.51
C LEU A 296 -17.86 2.07 -11.79
N VAL A 297 -18.22 1.10 -10.96
CA VAL A 297 -19.45 1.13 -10.16
C VAL A 297 -19.11 1.00 -8.69
N LEU A 298 -19.56 1.96 -7.88
CA LEU A 298 -19.26 2.06 -6.46
C LEU A 298 -20.47 1.59 -5.65
N PHE A 299 -20.20 0.76 -4.65
CA PHE A 299 -21.22 0.19 -3.77
C PHE A 299 -20.96 0.56 -2.31
N TYR A 300 -22.05 0.55 -1.53
CA TYR A 300 -22.10 0.85 -0.10
C TYR A 300 -21.76 2.31 0.26
N GLY A 301 -22.33 2.82 1.36
CA GLY A 301 -22.21 4.24 1.73
C GLY A 301 -20.78 4.72 2.02
N ASP A 302 -19.88 3.83 2.41
CA ASP A 302 -18.45 4.08 2.63
C ASP A 302 -17.55 3.68 1.44
N LEU A 303 -18.18 3.33 0.31
CA LEU A 303 -17.55 3.03 -0.98
C LEU A 303 -16.52 1.90 -0.91
N HIS A 304 -16.66 0.95 0.01
CA HIS A 304 -15.66 -0.09 0.24
C HIS A 304 -15.60 -1.18 -0.84
N HIS A 305 -16.58 -1.20 -1.76
CA HIS A 305 -16.64 -2.18 -2.84
C HIS A 305 -16.80 -1.50 -4.20
N ILE A 306 -16.08 -2.02 -5.19
CA ILE A 306 -16.04 -1.47 -6.55
C ILE A 306 -15.98 -2.60 -7.59
N GLY A 307 -16.55 -2.36 -8.77
CA GLY A 307 -16.41 -3.23 -9.93
C GLY A 307 -16.47 -2.45 -11.24
N LEU A 308 -16.38 -3.16 -12.38
CA LEU A 308 -16.62 -2.59 -13.70
C LEU A 308 -18.02 -2.93 -14.17
N TYR A 309 -18.79 -1.94 -14.60
CA TYR A 309 -20.06 -2.18 -15.27
C TYR A 309 -19.83 -2.95 -16.56
N ALA A 310 -20.61 -4.00 -16.77
CA ALA A 310 -20.46 -4.90 -17.91
C ALA A 310 -21.58 -4.76 -18.94
N GLY A 311 -22.63 -3.99 -18.65
CA GLY A 311 -23.85 -3.88 -19.45
C GLY A 311 -25.04 -4.60 -18.79
N ASN A 312 -26.26 -4.21 -19.15
CA ASN A 312 -27.52 -4.83 -18.71
C ASN A 312 -27.64 -5.04 -17.19
N GLY A 313 -27.25 -4.04 -16.39
CA GLY A 313 -27.30 -4.12 -14.92
C GLY A 313 -26.29 -5.10 -14.30
N GLN A 314 -25.32 -5.60 -15.06
CA GLN A 314 -24.28 -6.50 -14.57
C GLN A 314 -23.01 -5.75 -14.20
N VAL A 315 -22.34 -6.22 -13.15
CA VAL A 315 -21.00 -5.79 -12.73
C VAL A 315 -20.02 -6.96 -12.80
N LEU A 316 -18.83 -6.70 -13.30
CA LEU A 316 -17.66 -7.58 -13.19
C LEU A 316 -16.81 -7.13 -12.00
N HIS A 317 -16.68 -7.99 -11.00
CA HIS A 317 -15.99 -7.65 -9.75
C HIS A 317 -15.26 -8.84 -9.11
N ALA A 318 -14.42 -8.55 -8.11
CA ALA A 318 -13.89 -9.54 -7.17
C ALA A 318 -14.68 -9.44 -5.86
N PRO A 319 -15.65 -10.33 -5.59
CA PRO A 319 -16.70 -10.10 -4.59
C PRO A 319 -16.22 -10.11 -3.15
N LYS A 320 -15.56 -11.20 -2.72
CA LYS A 320 -15.21 -11.43 -1.30
C LYS A 320 -14.33 -12.67 -1.13
N PRO A 321 -13.68 -12.85 0.05
CA PRO A 321 -12.93 -14.07 0.36
C PRO A 321 -13.74 -15.35 0.12
N GLY A 322 -13.08 -16.36 -0.47
CA GLY A 322 -13.70 -17.65 -0.81
C GLY A 322 -14.53 -17.65 -2.10
N ALA A 323 -14.66 -16.50 -2.76
CA ALA A 323 -15.25 -16.38 -4.08
C ALA A 323 -14.22 -15.94 -5.13
N ASN A 324 -14.65 -15.96 -6.39
CA ASN A 324 -13.79 -15.70 -7.54
C ASN A 324 -14.37 -14.53 -8.33
N VAL A 325 -13.51 -13.87 -9.12
CA VAL A 325 -13.92 -12.84 -10.08
C VAL A 325 -15.03 -13.38 -10.98
N ARG A 326 -16.12 -12.63 -11.12
CA ARG A 326 -17.32 -13.05 -11.84
C ARG A 326 -18.20 -11.87 -12.22
N TYR A 327 -19.19 -12.13 -13.08
CA TYR A 327 -20.33 -11.23 -13.23
C TYR A 327 -21.34 -11.44 -12.11
N GLU A 328 -21.96 -10.37 -11.65
CA GLU A 328 -23.04 -10.36 -10.68
C GLU A 328 -24.03 -9.24 -10.99
N SER A 329 -25.31 -9.41 -10.64
CA SER A 329 -26.29 -8.33 -10.75
C SER A 329 -25.91 -7.20 -9.79
N MET A 330 -25.94 -5.96 -10.28
CA MET A 330 -25.73 -4.78 -9.45
C MET A 330 -26.77 -4.65 -8.34
N ASP A 331 -27.95 -5.26 -8.49
CA ASP A 331 -29.03 -5.15 -7.51
C ASP A 331 -28.81 -6.06 -6.28
N ASN A 332 -27.79 -6.93 -6.32
CA ASN A 332 -27.38 -7.72 -5.17
C ASN A 332 -26.58 -6.89 -4.13
N MET A 333 -26.18 -5.67 -4.47
CA MET A 333 -25.37 -4.79 -3.62
C MET A 333 -25.96 -3.37 -3.61
N PRO A 334 -25.84 -2.61 -2.50
CA PRO A 334 -26.30 -1.23 -2.44
C PRO A 334 -25.47 -0.33 -3.38
N PHE A 335 -26.00 0.01 -4.56
CA PHE A 335 -25.36 0.90 -5.52
C PHE A 335 -25.37 2.35 -5.05
N MET A 336 -24.25 3.04 -5.23
CA MET A 336 -24.12 4.47 -4.92
C MET A 336 -24.14 5.34 -6.17
N PHE A 337 -23.18 5.12 -7.08
CA PHE A 337 -23.02 5.85 -8.35
C PHE A 337 -21.98 5.15 -9.23
N GLY A 338 -21.95 5.51 -10.51
CA GLY A 338 -20.87 5.13 -11.41
C GLY A 338 -19.80 6.21 -11.54
N VAL A 339 -18.63 5.84 -12.02
CA VAL A 339 -17.54 6.75 -12.38
C VAL A 339 -17.03 6.42 -13.77
N ARG A 340 -17.04 7.42 -14.64
CA ARG A 340 -16.46 7.35 -15.98
C ARG A 340 -15.05 7.93 -15.96
N VAL A 341 -14.07 7.04 -16.15
CA VAL A 341 -12.63 7.34 -16.17
C VAL A 341 -12.22 7.90 -17.53
#